data_AF-A0A2D6LQ97-F1
#
_entry.id   AF-A0A2D6LQ97-F1
#
_cell.length_a   1.000
_cell.length_b   1.000
_cell.length_c   1.000
_cell.angle_alpha   90.00
_cell.angle_beta   90.00
_cell.angle_gamma   90.00
#
_symmetry.space_group_name_H-M   'P 1'
#
loop_
_entity.id
_entity.type
_entity.pdbx_description
1 polymer ?
#
loop_
_entity_poly.entity_id
_entity_poly.type
_entity_poly.pdbx_seq_one_letter_code
_entity_poly.pdbx_strand_id
1 'polypeptide(L)' 'MTINDSFKTYEFYANADLSKYAGQWVAIVDNKVVAHGKNVKKILKEAEKEAPKAIPFIAKVPLRDILLW' A
#
# COMPACT_ATOMS: atom_id res chain seq x y z
N MET A 1 -2.88 16.04 -3.30
CA MET A 1 -2.97 14.84 -4.15
C MET A 1 -3.68 15.24 -5.42
N THR A 2 -2.96 15.30 -6.54
CA THR A 2 -3.56 15.49 -7.86
C THR A 2 -4.00 14.14 -8.42
N ILE A 3 -4.89 14.13 -9.41
CA ILE A 3 -5.39 12.90 -10.04
C ILE A 3 -4.23 12.04 -10.58
N ASN A 4 -3.14 12.71 -10.99
CA ASN A 4 -1.92 12.10 -11.51
C ASN A 4 -1.14 11.31 -10.44
N ASP A 5 -1.20 11.70 -9.16
CA ASP A 5 -0.47 11.06 -8.06
C ASP A 5 -1.12 9.73 -7.65
N SER A 6 -2.46 9.69 -7.64
CA SER A 6 -3.23 8.47 -7.37
C SER A 6 -2.97 7.39 -8.41
N PHE A 7 -2.93 7.78 -9.70
CA PHE A 7 -2.68 6.85 -10.80
C PHE A 7 -1.28 6.22 -10.73
N LYS A 8 -0.25 7.03 -10.49
CA LYS A 8 1.14 6.55 -10.31
C LYS A 8 1.30 5.60 -9.12
N THR A 9 0.56 5.85 -8.04
CA THR A 9 0.60 5.00 -6.84
C THR A 9 -0.05 3.64 -7.11
N TYR A 10 -1.15 3.62 -7.87
CA TYR A 10 -1.77 2.39 -8.32
C TYR A 10 -0.85 1.60 -9.27
N GLU A 11 -0.21 2.27 -10.25
CA GLU A 11 0.76 1.62 -11.13
C GLU A 11 1.93 1.00 -10.35
N PHE A 12 2.43 1.69 -9.33
CA PHE A 12 3.44 1.11 -8.44
C PHE A 12 2.92 -0.13 -7.73
N TYR A 13 1.73 -0.06 -7.13
CA TYR A 13 1.13 -1.22 -6.47
C TYR A 13 0.96 -2.42 -7.41
N ALA A 14 0.56 -2.17 -8.67
CA ALA A 14 0.33 -3.21 -9.66
C ALA A 14 1.62 -3.86 -10.19
N ASN A 15 2.72 -3.10 -10.28
CA ASN A 15 3.97 -3.56 -10.90
C ASN A 15 5.09 -3.88 -9.90
N ALA A 16 5.01 -3.41 -8.66
CA ALA A 16 6.04 -3.66 -7.65
C ALA A 16 5.96 -5.10 -7.11
N ASP A 17 7.12 -5.70 -6.85
CA ASP A 17 7.16 -6.95 -6.09
C ASP A 17 6.84 -6.70 -4.62
N LEU A 18 5.58 -6.94 -4.27
CA LEU A 18 5.05 -6.86 -2.91
C LEU A 18 4.91 -8.23 -2.25
N SER A 19 5.49 -9.29 -2.83
CA SER A 19 5.31 -10.66 -2.35
C SER A 19 5.77 -10.86 -0.90
N LYS A 20 6.76 -10.09 -0.43
CA LYS A 20 7.20 -10.06 0.97
C LYS A 20 6.12 -9.58 1.97
N TYR A 21 5.08 -8.93 1.47
CA TYR A 21 3.95 -8.43 2.25
C TYR A 21 2.68 -9.28 2.06
N ALA A 22 2.78 -10.47 1.46
CA ALA A 22 1.63 -11.34 1.20
C ALA A 22 0.73 -11.51 2.44
N GLY A 23 -0.58 -11.31 2.25
CA GLY A 23 -1.60 -11.38 3.30
C GLY A 23 -1.63 -10.19 4.26
N GLN A 24 -0.78 -9.17 4.05
CA GLN A 24 -0.72 -7.96 4.86
C GLN A 24 -1.41 -6.79 4.15
N TRP A 25 -1.83 -5.82 4.94
CA TRP A 25 -2.11 -4.47 4.48
C TRP A 25 -0.80 -3.73 4.26
N VAL A 26 -0.72 -2.93 3.20
CA VAL A 26 0.37 -2.00 2.93
C VAL A 26 -0.19 -0.59 2.81
N ALA A 27 0.57 0.38 3.31
CA ALA A 27 0.37 1.80 3.05
C ALA A 27 1.47 2.29 2.12
N ILE A 28 1.06 2.93 1.02
CA ILE A 28 1.95 3.41 -0.02
C ILE A 28 1.79 4.93 -0.13
N VAL A 29 2.92 5.64 -0.09
CA VAL A 29 3.01 7.09 -0.31
C VAL A 29 4.15 7.30 -1.31
N ASP A 30 3.92 8.11 -2.34
CA ASP A 30 4.92 8.45 -3.36
C ASP A 30 5.68 7.22 -3.88
N ASN A 31 4.93 6.18 -4.26
CA ASN A 31 5.46 4.93 -4.81
C ASN A 31 6.41 4.19 -3.84
N LYS A 32 6.22 4.34 -2.53
CA LYS A 32 6.99 3.66 -1.49
C LYS A 32 6.08 3.09 -0.42
N VAL A 33 6.33 1.85 0.01
CA VAL A 33 5.66 1.28 1.18
C VAL A 33 6.21 1.95 2.44
N VAL A 34 5.34 2.67 3.16
CA VAL A 34 5.68 3.39 4.40
C VAL A 34 5.24 2.65 5.66
N ALA A 35 4.23 1.77 5.57
CA ALA A 35 3.81 0.90 6.66
C ALA A 35 3.20 -0.41 6.13
N HIS A 36 3.26 -1.49 6.90
CA HIS A 36 2.67 -2.78 6.52
C HIS A 36 2.33 -3.67 7.72
N GLY A 37 1.32 -4.54 7.58
CA GLY A 37 0.97 -5.52 8.61
C GLY A 37 -0.48 -6.01 8.56
N LYS A 38 -0.88 -6.82 9.54
CA LYS A 38 -2.17 -7.54 9.50
C LYS A 38 -3.37 -6.71 9.96
N ASN A 39 -3.16 -5.56 10.60
CA ASN A 39 -4.22 -4.73 11.18
C ASN A 39 -4.28 -3.37 10.51
N VAL A 40 -5.27 -3.15 9.65
CA VAL A 40 -5.44 -1.92 8.87
C VAL A 40 -5.49 -0.65 9.73
N LYS A 41 -6.08 -0.70 10.94
CA LYS A 41 -6.14 0.46 11.84
C LYS A 41 -4.77 0.85 12.37
N LYS A 42 -3.88 -0.12 12.61
CA LYS A 42 -2.49 0.16 13.00
C LYS A 42 -1.71 0.74 11.82
N ILE A 43 -1.90 0.18 10.62
CA ILE A 43 -1.21 0.62 9.41
C ILE A 43 -1.57 2.06 9.04
N LEU A 44 -2.84 2.45 9.16
CA LEU A 44 -3.27 3.83 8.96
C LEU A 44 -2.55 4.79 9.93
N LYS A 45 -2.53 4.47 11.22
CA LYS A 45 -1.86 5.29 12.23
C LYS A 45 -0.34 5.37 12.03
N GLU A 46 0.29 4.29 11.57
CA GLU A 46 1.71 4.28 11.24
C GLU A 46 1.99 5.13 10.00
N ALA A 47 1.18 5.00 8.95
CA ALA A 47 1.31 5.80 7.74
C ALA A 47 1.11 7.31 8.01
N GLU A 48 0.15 7.69 8.87
CA GLU A 48 -0.05 9.07 9.31
C GLU A 48 1.16 9.64 10.07
N LYS A 49 1.88 8.81 10.83
CA LYS A 49 3.10 9.23 11.54
C LYS A 49 4.28 9.39 10.60
N GLU A 50 4.45 8.46 9.67
CA GLU A 50 5.56 8.46 8.70
C GLU A 50 5.37 9.54 7.62
N ALA A 51 4.11 9.84 7.26
CA ALA A 51 3.77 10.80 6.22
C ALA A 51 2.55 11.67 6.59
N PRO A 52 2.67 12.57 7.59
CA PRO A 52 1.55 13.32 8.15
C PRO A 52 0.84 14.30 7.21
N LYS A 53 1.45 14.61 6.05
CA LYS A 53 0.90 15.52 5.03
C LYS A 53 0.42 14.79 3.77
N ALA A 54 0.58 13.47 3.72
CA ALA A 54 0.19 12.65 2.59
C ALA A 54 -1.08 11.86 2.89
N ILE A 55 -1.84 11.55 1.84
CA ILE A 55 -2.96 10.60 1.91
C ILE A 55 -2.42 9.25 1.44
N PRO A 56 -2.21 8.27 2.34
CA PRO A 56 -1.65 6.99 1.96
C PRO A 56 -2.64 6.16 1.15
N PHE A 57 -2.15 5.51 0.09
CA PHE A 57 -2.88 4.46 -0.60
C PHE A 57 -2.80 3.17 0.21
N ILE A 58 -3.95 2.63 0.60
CA ILE A 58 -4.04 1.43 1.43
C ILE A 58 -4.56 0.28 0.57
N ALA A 59 -3.81 -0.82 0.52
CA ALA A 59 -4.22 -2.02 -0.18
C ALA A 59 -3.87 -3.27 0.61
N LYS A 60 -4.65 -4.33 0.41
CA LYS A 60 -4.35 -5.66 0.95
C LYS A 60 -3.63 -6.47 -0.10
N VAL A 61 -2.41 -6.88 0.22
CA VAL A 61 -1.62 -7.74 -0.67
C VAL A 61 -2.22 -9.15 -0.60
N PRO A 62 -2.66 -9.72 -1.73
CA PRO A 62 -3.19 -11.06 -1.75
C PRO A 62 -2.13 -12.09 -1.34
N LEU A 63 -2.56 -13.24 -0.83
CA LEU A 63 -1.67 -14.39 -0.72
C LEU A 63 -1.33 -14.88 -2.13
N ARG A 64 -0.15 -15.49 -2.33
CA ARG A 64 0.26 -15.99 -3.66
C ARG A 64 -0.73 -16.97 -4.29
N ASP A 65 -1.63 -17.56 -3.51
CA ASP A 65 -2.61 -18.55 -3.97
C ASP A 65 -3.84 -17.97 -4.68
N ILE A 66 -3.94 -16.66 -4.89
CA ILE A 66 -5.04 -16.10 -5.69
C ILE A 66 -4.67 -16.17 -7.18
N LEU A 67 -4.74 -17.38 -7.74
CA LEU A 67 -4.90 -17.60 -9.18
C LEU A 67 -6.28 -17.06 -9.58
N LEU A 68 -6.32 -15.83 -10.09
CA LEU A 68 -7.45 -15.37 -10.91
C LEU A 68 -7.21 -15.91 -12.33
N TRP A 69 -7.87 -17.01 -12.64
CA TRP A 69 -8.06 -17.54 -13.98
C TRP A 69 -9.27 -16.90 -14.65
#